data_AF-A0A928UKP1-F1
#
_entry.id   AF-A0A928UKP1-F1
#
_cell.length_a   1.000
_cell.length_b   1.000
_cell.length_c   1.000
_cell.angle_alpha   90.00
_cell.angle_beta   90.00
_cell.angle_gamma   90.00
#
_symmetry.space_group_name_H-M   'P 1'
#
loop_
_entity.id
_entity.type
_entity.pdbx_description
1 polymer ?
#
loop_
_entity_poly.entity_id
_entity_poly.type
_entity_poly.pdbx_seq_one_letter_code
_entity_poly.pdbx_strand_id
1 'polypeptide(L)'
;MIEDDKNGLHHLIEKELNSNDKILKPDFSQKTGRELLAFYLQTKFKQVLLFDSKANKPVFVNVKYDLIQKFCKRLISNPEKRIMIGITGESASGKSTICKTIANVIEGFNMPVTILTTDNYFNDISELVKKYGSFDALRDNGYDVDSPENFQLDVLKEDLETISHGENINAPVYLLNGTGISLPKSRLIESNKVIVVEGMASMYKDIKDVFDIKVYVETDLELRKERFLTRAYTERNQDLENAKKHWDYILGAGERYVKPARAEADIILNGDADLSYFCQILEYIYTITNNFSA
;
A
#
# COMPACT_ATOMS: atom_id res chain seq x y z
N MET A 1 -13.08 24.23 29.00
CA MET A 1 -11.82 24.22 28.22
C MET A 1 -11.79 22.96 27.36
N ILE A 2 -12.72 22.85 26.41
CA ILE A 2 -12.77 21.75 25.44
C ILE A 2 -13.09 22.42 24.11
N GLU A 3 -12.06 22.83 23.38
CA GLU A 3 -12.25 23.42 22.04
C GLU A 3 -11.13 23.11 21.04
N ASP A 4 -10.12 22.29 21.37
CA ASP A 4 -8.95 22.10 20.47
C ASP A 4 -8.86 20.74 19.75
N ASP A 5 -9.81 19.82 19.93
CA ASP A 5 -9.73 18.49 19.29
C ASP A 5 -10.20 18.46 17.81
N LYS A 6 -10.46 19.64 17.22
CA LYS A 6 -10.85 19.80 15.80
C LYS A 6 -9.71 20.21 14.87
N ASN A 7 -8.51 20.48 15.38
CA ASN A 7 -7.46 21.13 14.61
C ASN A 7 -6.41 20.21 13.97
N GLY A 8 -6.62 18.88 13.99
CA GLY A 8 -5.91 17.88 13.17
C GLY A 8 -4.45 18.21 12.82
N LEU A 9 -4.03 18.00 11.58
CA LEU A 9 -2.77 18.57 11.05
C LEU A 9 -2.97 19.93 10.36
N HIS A 10 -4.21 20.42 10.24
CA HIS A 10 -4.51 21.68 9.54
C HIS A 10 -3.73 22.88 10.08
N HIS A 11 -3.60 23.02 11.39
CA HIS A 11 -2.81 24.10 11.99
C HIS A 11 -1.30 24.02 11.61
N LEU A 12 -0.75 22.82 11.40
CA LEU A 12 0.62 22.65 10.92
C LEU A 12 0.74 23.04 9.43
N ILE A 13 -0.26 22.70 8.61
CA ILE A 13 -0.34 23.09 7.20
C ILE A 13 -0.39 24.62 7.09
N GLU A 14 -1.31 25.28 7.81
CA GLU A 14 -1.44 26.74 7.82
C GLU A 14 -0.16 27.42 8.28
N LYS A 15 0.47 26.90 9.33
CA LYS A 15 1.76 27.41 9.81
C LYS A 15 2.86 27.30 8.77
N GLU A 16 2.92 26.20 8.03
CA GLU A 16 3.91 26.03 6.96
C GLU A 16 3.66 27.01 5.81
N LEU A 17 2.42 27.14 5.36
CA LEU A 17 2.03 28.02 4.25
C LEU A 17 2.34 29.49 4.54
N ASN A 18 2.06 29.92 5.78
CA ASN A 18 2.22 31.30 6.25
C ASN A 18 3.60 31.61 6.85
N SER A 19 4.53 30.64 6.89
CA SER A 19 5.88 30.87 7.37
C SER A 19 6.63 31.85 6.46
N ASN A 20 7.25 32.87 7.05
CA ASN A 20 8.17 33.78 6.34
C ASN A 20 9.57 33.17 6.16
N ASP A 21 9.92 32.15 6.95
CA ASP A 21 11.21 31.48 6.95
C ASP A 21 11.19 30.26 6.00
N LYS A 22 10.92 30.49 4.71
CA LYS A 22 10.92 29.42 3.69
C LYS A 22 12.32 29.15 3.17
N ILE A 23 12.72 27.89 3.16
CA ILE A 23 13.99 27.48 2.54
C ILE A 23 13.90 27.68 1.03
N LEU A 24 15.00 28.14 0.42
CA LEU A 24 15.13 28.22 -1.04
C LEU A 24 14.96 26.83 -1.65
N LYS A 25 14.21 26.75 -2.75
CA LYS A 25 13.98 25.48 -3.44
C LYS A 25 15.34 24.85 -3.84
N PRO A 26 15.70 23.67 -3.30
CA PRO A 26 16.95 23.04 -3.68
C PRO A 26 16.94 22.61 -5.14
N ASP A 27 18.09 22.67 -5.82
CA ASP A 27 18.23 22.12 -7.17
C ASP A 27 18.30 20.58 -7.11
N PHE A 28 17.17 19.92 -7.38
CA PHE A 28 17.07 18.47 -7.31
C PHE A 28 17.83 17.73 -8.42
N SER A 29 18.30 18.43 -9.46
CA SER A 29 19.18 17.83 -10.47
C SER A 29 20.59 17.59 -9.91
N GLN A 30 21.00 18.40 -8.91
CA GLN A 30 22.29 18.29 -8.24
C GLN A 30 22.20 17.41 -7.00
N LYS A 31 23.27 16.64 -6.75
CA LYS A 31 23.36 15.78 -5.57
C LYS A 31 23.23 16.58 -4.27
N THR A 32 23.88 17.74 -4.20
CA THR A 32 23.86 18.63 -3.04
C THR A 32 22.45 19.17 -2.74
N GLY A 33 21.67 19.51 -3.78
CA GLY A 33 20.28 19.92 -3.60
C GLY A 33 19.40 18.78 -3.09
N ARG A 34 19.63 17.54 -3.56
CA ARG A 34 18.95 16.34 -3.02
C ARG A 34 19.33 16.05 -1.57
N GLU A 35 20.58 16.25 -1.20
CA GLU A 35 21.06 16.10 0.20
C GLU A 35 20.39 17.13 1.12
N LEU A 36 20.25 18.38 0.68
CA LEU A 36 19.55 19.43 1.43
C LEU A 36 18.06 19.09 1.61
N LEU A 37 17.38 18.65 0.54
CA LEU A 37 15.99 18.20 0.62
C LEU A 37 15.85 17.04 1.60
N ALA A 38 16.71 16.03 1.50
CA ALA A 38 16.70 14.87 2.38
C ALA A 38 16.83 15.26 3.86
N PHE A 39 17.75 16.18 4.18
CA PHE A 39 17.92 16.69 5.54
C PHE A 39 16.65 17.40 6.06
N TYR A 40 16.04 18.25 5.22
CA TYR A 40 14.80 18.93 5.55
C TYR A 40 13.64 17.94 5.79
N LEU A 41 13.44 16.99 4.86
CA LEU A 41 12.38 15.96 4.96
C LEU A 41 12.56 15.09 6.20
N GLN A 42 13.80 14.77 6.59
CA GLN A 42 14.04 13.98 7.79
C GLN A 42 13.48 14.64 9.05
N THR A 43 13.59 15.96 9.15
CA THR A 43 13.06 16.72 10.29
C THR A 43 11.53 16.75 10.26
N LYS A 44 10.95 17.01 9.08
CA LYS A 44 9.50 17.10 8.93
C LYS A 44 8.78 15.76 9.14
N PHE A 45 9.32 14.66 8.60
CA PHE A 45 8.75 13.33 8.86
C PHE A 45 8.79 12.97 10.34
N LYS A 46 9.89 13.28 11.05
CA LYS A 46 9.93 13.10 12.52
C LYS A 46 8.83 13.90 13.23
N GLN A 47 8.55 15.12 12.78
CA GLN A 47 7.46 15.94 13.34
C GLN A 47 6.08 15.29 13.11
N VAL A 48 5.82 14.80 11.90
CA VAL A 48 4.57 14.07 11.57
C VAL A 48 4.39 12.86 12.50
N LEU A 49 5.42 12.02 12.63
CA LEU A 49 5.36 10.82 13.48
C LEU A 49 5.15 11.18 14.97
N LEU A 50 5.84 12.23 15.45
CA LEU A 50 5.70 12.68 16.83
C LEU A 50 4.31 13.27 17.10
N PHE A 51 3.70 13.92 16.10
CA PHE A 51 2.35 14.44 16.20
C PHE A 51 1.32 13.31 16.19
N ASP A 52 1.42 12.39 15.23
CA ASP A 52 0.55 11.22 15.12
C ASP A 52 0.59 10.34 16.38
N SER A 53 1.76 10.16 17.00
CA SER A 53 1.90 9.39 18.24
C SER A 53 1.11 9.95 19.44
N LYS A 54 0.65 11.21 19.36
CA LYS A 54 -0.16 11.87 20.40
C LYS A 54 -1.65 11.90 20.05
N ALA A 55 -2.02 11.48 18.84
CA ALA A 55 -3.42 11.38 18.44
C ALA A 55 -4.13 10.30 19.26
N ASN A 56 -5.44 10.47 19.50
CA ASN A 56 -6.26 9.46 20.19
C ASN A 56 -6.22 8.10 19.47
N LYS A 57 -6.16 8.13 18.13
CA LYS A 57 -6.04 6.94 17.29
C LYS A 57 -4.95 7.17 16.23
N PRO A 58 -3.68 6.87 16.55
CA PRO A 58 -2.56 7.06 15.63
C PRO A 58 -2.76 6.25 14.35
N VAL A 59 -2.34 6.83 13.22
CA VAL A 59 -2.27 6.16 11.93
C VAL A 59 -1.06 5.23 11.87
N PHE A 60 0.08 5.68 12.37
CA PHE A 60 1.33 4.93 12.39
C PHE A 60 1.42 4.14 13.69
N VAL A 61 1.14 2.84 13.64
CA VAL A 61 1.32 1.96 14.82
C VAL A 61 2.80 1.75 15.10
N ASN A 62 3.61 1.60 14.05
CA ASN A 62 5.05 1.48 14.16
C ASN A 62 5.73 1.98 12.89
N VAL A 63 6.91 2.57 13.05
CA VAL A 63 7.80 2.94 11.95
C VAL A 63 9.21 2.50 12.30
N LYS A 64 9.87 1.78 11.39
CA LYS A 64 11.26 1.37 11.55
C LYS A 64 12.14 2.61 11.71
N TYR A 65 13.04 2.56 12.70
CA TYR A 65 13.87 3.70 13.09
C TYR A 65 14.76 4.23 11.94
N ASP A 66 15.10 3.37 10.97
CA ASP A 66 15.97 3.70 9.84
C ASP A 66 15.22 4.02 8.55
N LEU A 67 13.87 3.94 8.52
CA LEU A 67 13.07 4.18 7.31
C LEU A 67 13.38 5.54 6.70
N ILE A 68 13.32 6.60 7.50
CA ILE A 68 13.52 7.97 7.02
C ILE A 68 14.93 8.10 6.41
N GLN A 69 15.94 7.52 7.06
CA GLN A 69 17.31 7.54 6.56
C GLN A 69 17.47 6.76 5.23
N LYS A 70 16.88 5.57 5.14
CA LYS A 70 16.87 4.75 3.91
C LYS A 70 16.20 5.49 2.76
N PHE A 71 15.01 6.07 3.01
CA PHE A 71 14.26 6.82 2.01
C PHE A 71 15.04 8.05 1.52
N CYS A 72 15.60 8.84 2.44
CA CYS A 72 16.48 9.97 2.10
C CYS A 72 17.67 9.54 1.24
N LYS A 73 18.37 8.46 1.61
CA LYS A 73 19.50 7.92 0.83
C LYS A 73 19.06 7.49 -0.57
N ARG A 74 17.88 6.87 -0.68
CA ARG A 74 17.27 6.43 -1.93
C ARG A 74 16.95 7.59 -2.88
N LEU A 75 16.44 8.71 -2.36
CA LEU A 75 16.19 9.93 -3.13
C LEU A 75 17.49 10.54 -3.68
N ILE A 76 18.57 10.52 -2.89
CA ILE A 76 19.87 11.08 -3.30
C ILE A 76 20.55 10.22 -4.37
N SER A 77 20.54 8.90 -4.17
CA SER A 77 21.39 7.96 -4.92
C SER A 77 20.77 7.50 -6.24
N ASN A 78 19.45 7.42 -6.31
CA ASN A 78 18.74 6.84 -7.47
C ASN A 78 17.56 7.72 -7.93
N PRO A 79 17.73 9.04 -8.14
CA PRO A 79 16.61 9.97 -8.34
C PRO A 79 15.74 9.65 -9.57
N GLU A 80 16.28 8.95 -10.57
CA GLU A 80 15.56 8.60 -11.79
C GLU A 80 14.62 7.38 -11.64
N LYS A 81 14.91 6.48 -10.68
CA LYS A 81 14.06 5.31 -10.42
C LYS A 81 12.75 5.71 -9.75
N ARG A 82 11.65 5.08 -10.17
CA ARG A 82 10.32 5.28 -9.55
C ARG A 82 10.34 4.91 -8.08
N ILE A 83 9.52 5.60 -7.28
CA ILE A 83 9.34 5.28 -5.87
C ILE A 83 8.36 4.10 -5.78
N MET A 84 8.85 2.98 -5.28
CA MET A 84 8.09 1.73 -5.17
C MET A 84 7.59 1.54 -3.73
N ILE A 85 6.26 1.50 -3.54
CA ILE A 85 5.63 1.29 -2.23
C ILE A 85 4.86 -0.03 -2.26
N GLY A 86 5.27 -0.99 -1.42
CA GLY A 86 4.59 -2.28 -1.27
C GLY A 86 3.63 -2.25 -0.08
N ILE A 87 2.37 -2.64 -0.26
CA ILE A 87 1.34 -2.62 0.78
C ILE A 87 0.73 -4.02 0.95
N THR A 88 0.98 -4.63 2.10
CA THR A 88 0.40 -5.93 2.49
C THR A 88 -0.39 -5.82 3.79
N GLY A 89 -0.93 -6.95 4.26
CA GLY A 89 -1.80 -7.03 5.43
C GLY A 89 -2.91 -8.05 5.20
N GLU A 90 -3.44 -8.61 6.29
CA GLU A 90 -4.45 -9.66 6.23
C GLU A 90 -5.73 -9.21 5.53
N SER A 91 -6.53 -10.15 5.02
CA SER A 91 -7.81 -9.81 4.38
C SER A 91 -8.69 -8.95 5.29
N ALA A 92 -9.43 -8.02 4.67
CA ALA A 92 -10.28 -7.03 5.32
C ALA A 92 -9.57 -6.04 6.28
N SER A 93 -8.22 -5.99 6.30
CA SER A 93 -7.49 -4.99 7.09
C SER A 93 -7.56 -3.55 6.56
N GLY A 94 -8.18 -3.31 5.40
CA GLY A 94 -8.32 -1.95 4.86
C GLY A 94 -7.22 -1.48 3.90
N LYS A 95 -6.25 -2.35 3.52
CA LYS A 95 -5.22 -2.07 2.50
C LYS A 95 -5.77 -1.34 1.27
N SER A 96 -6.71 -1.96 0.55
CA SER A 96 -7.22 -1.40 -0.70
C SER A 96 -8.00 -0.10 -0.48
N THR A 97 -8.58 0.11 0.72
CA THR A 97 -9.18 1.39 1.10
C THR A 97 -8.09 2.45 1.27
N ILE A 98 -7.03 2.16 2.04
CA ILE A 98 -5.88 3.05 2.23
C ILE A 98 -5.22 3.38 0.87
N CYS A 99 -4.99 2.38 0.00
CA CYS A 99 -4.41 2.60 -1.32
C CYS A 99 -5.25 3.56 -2.16
N LYS A 100 -6.57 3.37 -2.19
CA LYS A 100 -7.50 4.27 -2.90
C LYS A 100 -7.48 5.68 -2.30
N THR A 101 -7.44 5.80 -0.98
CA THR A 101 -7.31 7.11 -0.31
C THR A 101 -6.00 7.81 -0.69
N ILE A 102 -4.87 7.09 -0.67
CA ILE A 102 -3.56 7.61 -1.08
C ILE A 102 -3.63 8.13 -2.52
N ALA A 103 -4.14 7.32 -3.46
CA ALA A 103 -4.24 7.74 -4.85
C ALA A 103 -5.15 8.94 -5.03
N ASN A 104 -6.36 8.93 -4.47
CA ASN A 104 -7.31 10.04 -4.62
C ASN A 104 -6.74 11.38 -4.11
N VAL A 105 -6.07 11.37 -2.95
CA VAL A 105 -5.47 12.58 -2.39
C VAL A 105 -4.33 13.07 -3.27
N ILE A 106 -3.44 12.15 -3.69
CA ILE A 106 -2.26 12.50 -4.46
C ILE A 106 -2.61 12.94 -5.90
N GLU A 107 -3.61 12.32 -6.52
CA GLU A 107 -4.15 12.74 -7.82
C GLU A 107 -4.73 14.16 -7.75
N GLY A 108 -5.37 14.51 -6.62
CA GLY A 108 -5.82 15.88 -6.34
C GLY A 108 -4.71 16.93 -6.34
N PHE A 109 -3.44 16.52 -6.18
CA PHE A 109 -2.27 17.36 -6.27
C PHE A 109 -1.64 17.42 -7.66
N ASN A 110 -2.32 16.92 -8.70
CA ASN A 110 -1.78 16.77 -10.07
C ASN A 110 -0.50 15.92 -10.12
N MET A 111 -0.37 14.95 -9.22
CA MET A 111 0.72 13.98 -9.22
C MET A 111 0.13 12.59 -9.46
N PRO A 112 0.11 12.06 -10.69
CA PRO A 112 -0.50 10.75 -10.93
C PRO A 112 0.26 9.64 -10.19
N VAL A 113 -0.49 8.70 -9.61
CA VAL A 113 0.02 7.51 -8.91
C VAL A 113 -0.42 6.27 -9.66
N THR A 114 0.50 5.34 -9.85
CA THR A 114 0.16 4.02 -10.40
C THR A 114 -0.21 3.08 -9.26
N ILE A 115 -1.41 2.50 -9.31
CA ILE A 115 -1.79 1.39 -8.42
C ILE A 115 -1.76 0.08 -9.21
N LEU A 116 -1.03 -0.90 -8.67
CA LEU A 116 -0.99 -2.28 -9.15
C LEU A 116 -1.44 -3.21 -8.03
N THR A 117 -2.32 -4.16 -8.35
CA THR A 117 -2.77 -5.20 -7.41
C THR A 117 -2.10 -6.52 -7.74
N THR A 118 -1.55 -7.20 -6.74
CA THR A 118 -0.91 -8.51 -6.93
C THR A 118 -1.92 -9.63 -7.16
N ASP A 119 -3.21 -9.39 -6.86
CA ASP A 119 -4.29 -10.34 -7.11
C ASP A 119 -4.48 -10.62 -8.62
N ASN A 120 -3.95 -9.77 -9.50
CA ASN A 120 -3.91 -10.05 -10.94
C ASN A 120 -2.88 -11.12 -11.33
N TYR A 121 -1.97 -11.50 -10.44
CA TYR A 121 -0.86 -12.41 -10.68
C TYR A 121 -1.12 -13.81 -10.11
N PHE A 122 -2.37 -14.19 -9.81
CA PHE A 122 -2.69 -15.59 -9.56
C PHE A 122 -2.40 -16.44 -10.80
N ASN A 123 -1.98 -17.69 -10.58
CA ASN A 123 -1.85 -18.67 -11.65
C ASN A 123 -3.19 -18.94 -12.33
N ASP A 124 -3.17 -19.27 -13.61
CA ASP A 124 -4.37 -19.81 -14.27
C ASP A 124 -4.67 -21.21 -13.71
N ILE A 125 -5.85 -21.34 -13.11
CA ILE A 125 -6.34 -22.58 -12.51
C ILE A 125 -7.64 -23.04 -13.15
N SER A 126 -7.97 -22.53 -14.34
CA SER A 126 -9.27 -22.77 -14.97
C SER A 126 -9.52 -24.25 -15.27
N GLU A 127 -8.49 -25.00 -15.66
CA GLU A 127 -8.58 -26.45 -15.85
C GLU A 127 -8.79 -27.21 -14.53
N LEU A 128 -8.21 -26.74 -13.43
CA LEU A 128 -8.48 -27.31 -12.10
C LEU A 128 -9.93 -27.01 -11.68
N VAL A 129 -10.40 -25.79 -11.85
CA VAL A 129 -11.79 -25.42 -11.57
C VAL A 129 -12.76 -26.29 -12.37
N LYS A 130 -12.52 -26.50 -13.67
CA LYS A 130 -13.32 -27.40 -14.50
C LYS A 130 -13.31 -28.85 -13.98
N LYS A 131 -12.14 -29.35 -13.58
CA LYS A 131 -11.98 -30.71 -13.05
C LYS A 131 -12.77 -30.94 -11.76
N TYR A 132 -12.80 -29.97 -10.85
CA TYR A 132 -13.50 -30.06 -9.57
C TYR A 132 -14.95 -29.54 -9.63
N GLY A 133 -15.37 -28.99 -10.78
CA GLY A 133 -16.72 -28.49 -11.04
C GLY A 133 -16.96 -27.04 -10.59
N SER A 134 -16.25 -26.56 -9.57
CA SER A 134 -16.29 -25.17 -9.13
C SER A 134 -15.02 -24.77 -8.38
N PHE A 135 -14.82 -23.45 -8.22
CA PHE A 135 -13.72 -22.91 -7.41
C PHE A 135 -13.85 -23.31 -5.93
N ASP A 136 -15.06 -23.23 -5.37
CA ASP A 136 -15.32 -23.64 -3.99
C ASP A 136 -15.01 -25.13 -3.79
N ALA A 137 -15.40 -26.00 -4.74
CA ALA A 137 -15.07 -27.42 -4.67
C ALA A 137 -13.56 -27.67 -4.76
N LEU A 138 -12.83 -26.94 -5.61
CA LEU A 138 -11.36 -27.00 -5.68
C LEU A 138 -10.71 -26.61 -4.34
N ARG A 139 -11.15 -25.51 -3.73
CA ARG A 139 -10.69 -25.06 -2.41
C ARG A 139 -11.00 -26.10 -1.33
N ASP A 140 -12.22 -26.63 -1.30
CA ASP A 140 -12.66 -27.63 -0.33
C ASP A 140 -11.90 -28.96 -0.48
N ASN A 141 -11.29 -29.20 -1.64
CA ASN A 141 -10.35 -30.30 -1.89
C ASN A 141 -8.88 -29.96 -1.54
N GLY A 142 -8.64 -28.86 -0.84
CA GLY A 142 -7.33 -28.50 -0.27
C GLY A 142 -6.44 -27.65 -1.17
N TYR A 143 -6.97 -27.07 -2.26
CA TYR A 143 -6.19 -26.11 -3.05
C TYR A 143 -5.97 -24.80 -2.27
N ASP A 144 -4.71 -24.49 -2.00
CA ASP A 144 -4.30 -23.32 -1.21
C ASP A 144 -4.04 -22.12 -2.11
N VAL A 145 -5.09 -21.39 -2.48
CA VAL A 145 -5.04 -20.27 -3.44
C VAL A 145 -4.00 -19.21 -3.05
N ASP A 146 -3.80 -18.98 -1.75
CA ASP A 146 -2.95 -17.91 -1.24
C ASP A 146 -1.50 -18.35 -0.99
N SER A 147 -1.15 -19.61 -1.27
CA SER A 147 0.23 -20.07 -1.21
C SER A 147 1.09 -19.33 -2.26
N PRO A 148 2.32 -18.89 -1.93
CA PRO A 148 3.22 -18.22 -2.88
C PRO A 148 3.46 -18.98 -4.20
N GLU A 149 3.33 -20.31 -4.18
CA GLU A 149 3.47 -21.20 -5.34
C GLU A 149 2.33 -21.05 -6.35
N ASN A 150 1.20 -20.50 -5.91
CA ASN A 150 0.00 -20.28 -6.72
C ASN A 150 -0.10 -18.86 -7.30
N PHE A 151 1.00 -18.11 -7.24
CA PHE A 151 1.19 -16.83 -7.90
C PHE A 151 2.29 -16.90 -8.99
N GLN A 152 2.12 -16.11 -10.03
CA GLN A 152 3.09 -15.84 -11.09
C GLN A 152 4.18 -14.88 -10.58
N LEU A 153 4.92 -15.26 -9.55
CA LEU A 153 5.87 -14.38 -8.86
C LEU A 153 7.03 -13.93 -9.77
N ASP A 154 7.49 -14.78 -10.69
CA ASP A 154 8.54 -14.41 -11.65
C ASP A 154 8.06 -13.29 -12.58
N VAL A 155 6.82 -13.40 -13.08
CA VAL A 155 6.18 -12.37 -13.93
C VAL A 155 5.98 -11.08 -13.14
N LEU A 156 5.48 -11.19 -11.90
CA LEU A 156 5.32 -10.04 -11.02
C LEU A 156 6.66 -9.32 -10.79
N LYS A 157 7.73 -10.07 -10.50
CA LYS A 157 9.05 -9.49 -10.28
C LYS A 157 9.57 -8.76 -11.51
N GLU A 158 9.49 -9.38 -12.68
CA GLU A 158 9.90 -8.76 -13.96
C GLU A 158 9.13 -7.47 -14.24
N ASP A 159 7.81 -7.50 -14.05
CA ASP A 159 6.94 -6.34 -14.23
C ASP A 159 7.28 -5.22 -13.24
N LEU A 160 7.52 -5.55 -11.97
CA LEU A 160 7.89 -4.57 -10.94
C LEU A 160 9.29 -3.97 -11.17
N GLU A 161 10.25 -4.77 -11.61
CA GLU A 161 11.58 -4.28 -11.97
C GLU A 161 11.48 -3.34 -13.18
N THR A 162 10.77 -3.75 -14.24
CA THR A 162 10.57 -2.94 -15.45
C THR A 162 9.92 -1.60 -15.13
N ILE A 163 8.80 -1.62 -14.40
CA ILE A 163 8.07 -0.40 -14.08
C ILE A 163 8.86 0.53 -13.15
N SER A 164 9.72 -0.01 -12.29
CA SER A 164 10.60 0.79 -11.42
C SER A 164 11.64 1.61 -12.19
N HIS A 165 11.97 1.21 -13.42
CA HIS A 165 12.93 1.90 -14.30
C HIS A 165 12.29 2.94 -15.22
N GLY A 166 10.98 3.19 -15.10
CA GLY A 166 10.30 4.20 -15.90
C GLY A 166 9.57 3.65 -17.13
N GLU A 167 9.54 2.32 -17.31
CA GLU A 167 8.97 1.67 -18.48
C GLU A 167 7.55 1.16 -18.20
N ASN A 168 6.62 1.38 -19.14
CA ASN A 168 5.25 0.87 -19.01
C ASN A 168 5.21 -0.65 -19.20
N ILE A 169 4.30 -1.32 -18.50
CA ILE A 169 4.13 -2.78 -18.57
C ILE A 169 2.73 -3.16 -19.05
N ASN A 170 2.57 -4.40 -19.51
CA ASN A 170 1.26 -5.00 -19.74
C ASN A 170 1.06 -6.10 -18.71
N ALA A 171 0.41 -5.75 -17.60
CA ALA A 171 0.15 -6.67 -16.51
C ALA A 171 -0.94 -7.71 -16.89
N PRO A 172 -0.93 -8.90 -16.29
CA PRO A 172 -2.04 -9.85 -16.40
C PRO A 172 -3.33 -9.29 -15.76
N VAL A 173 -4.46 -9.92 -16.09
CA VAL A 173 -5.75 -9.69 -15.42
C VAL A 173 -6.32 -11.04 -15.00
N TYR A 174 -6.59 -11.20 -13.70
CA TYR A 174 -7.21 -12.41 -13.17
C TYR A 174 -8.72 -12.22 -13.04
N LEU A 175 -9.51 -13.15 -13.58
CA LEU A 175 -10.96 -13.04 -13.59
C LEU A 175 -11.56 -13.50 -12.24
N LEU A 176 -11.99 -12.54 -11.43
CA LEU A 176 -12.65 -12.75 -10.13
C LEU A 176 -14.13 -13.18 -10.26
N ASN A 177 -14.43 -14.08 -11.19
CA ASN A 177 -15.76 -14.64 -11.46
C ASN A 177 -15.84 -16.14 -11.11
N GLY A 178 -14.82 -16.68 -10.43
CA GLY A 178 -14.73 -18.09 -10.05
C GLY A 178 -14.28 -19.03 -11.18
N THR A 179 -13.98 -18.53 -12.38
CA THR A 179 -13.49 -19.37 -13.50
C THR A 179 -12.03 -19.77 -13.34
N GLY A 180 -11.25 -19.01 -12.57
CA GLY A 180 -9.81 -19.26 -12.39
C GLY A 180 -8.93 -18.85 -13.56
N ILE A 181 -9.48 -18.07 -14.51
CA ILE A 181 -8.77 -17.65 -15.72
C ILE A 181 -7.82 -16.49 -15.43
N SER A 182 -6.58 -16.61 -15.90
CA SER A 182 -5.58 -15.53 -15.89
C SER A 182 -5.27 -15.11 -17.32
N LEU A 183 -5.58 -13.86 -17.67
CA LEU A 183 -5.34 -13.31 -19.00
C LEU A 183 -3.97 -12.62 -19.03
N PRO A 184 -2.95 -13.15 -19.72
CA PRO A 184 -1.63 -12.54 -19.76
C PRO A 184 -1.65 -11.23 -20.55
N LYS A 185 -0.78 -10.28 -20.18
CA LYS A 185 -0.53 -9.02 -20.92
C LYS A 185 -1.79 -8.25 -21.33
N SER A 186 -2.74 -8.15 -20.42
CA SER A 186 -4.11 -7.70 -20.72
C SER A 186 -4.40 -6.25 -20.34
N ARG A 187 -3.59 -5.64 -19.47
CA ARG A 187 -3.80 -4.26 -19.02
C ARG A 187 -2.50 -3.46 -19.07
N LEU A 188 -2.51 -2.36 -19.83
CA LEU A 188 -1.43 -1.38 -19.80
C LEU A 188 -1.39 -0.70 -18.42
N ILE A 189 -0.21 -0.67 -17.82
CA ILE A 189 0.08 0.03 -16.58
C ILE A 189 1.19 1.06 -16.85
N GLU A 190 0.89 2.32 -16.59
CA GLU A 190 1.84 3.42 -16.80
C GLU A 190 2.85 3.54 -15.66
N SER A 191 4.11 3.84 -15.99
CA SER A 191 5.16 4.06 -15.00
C SER A 191 5.20 5.51 -14.53
N ASN A 192 4.31 5.84 -13.58
CA ASN A 192 4.33 7.13 -12.89
C ASN A 192 5.48 7.21 -11.86
N LYS A 193 5.77 8.42 -11.36
CA LYS A 193 6.85 8.67 -10.39
C LYS A 193 6.69 7.87 -9.08
N VAL A 194 5.44 7.63 -8.68
CA VAL A 194 5.09 6.86 -7.49
C VAL A 194 4.23 5.68 -7.91
N ILE A 195 4.63 4.49 -7.48
CA ILE A 195 3.97 3.23 -7.80
C ILE A 195 3.63 2.54 -6.48
N VAL A 196 2.35 2.27 -6.28
CA VAL A 196 1.82 1.56 -5.12
C VAL A 196 1.39 0.18 -5.56
N VAL A 197 1.99 -0.84 -4.95
CA VAL A 197 1.70 -2.24 -5.22
C VAL A 197 1.02 -2.82 -3.99
N GLU A 198 -0.24 -3.24 -4.14
CA GLU A 198 -1.05 -3.75 -3.03
C GLU A 198 -1.44 -5.20 -3.23
N GLY A 199 -1.62 -5.91 -2.12
CA GLY A 199 -2.03 -7.31 -2.10
C GLY A 199 -1.02 -8.18 -1.35
N MET A 200 -1.42 -9.40 -1.02
CA MET A 200 -0.61 -10.24 -0.12
C MET A 200 0.75 -10.61 -0.72
N ALA A 201 0.80 -10.88 -2.02
CA ALA A 201 2.00 -11.31 -2.71
C ALA A 201 3.04 -10.20 -2.90
N SER A 202 2.68 -8.93 -2.59
CA SER A 202 3.65 -7.83 -2.55
C SER A 202 4.80 -8.08 -1.56
N MET A 203 4.62 -8.96 -0.58
CA MET A 203 5.66 -9.25 0.41
C MET A 203 6.18 -10.68 0.36
N TYR A 204 5.86 -11.43 -0.70
CA TYR A 204 6.31 -12.81 -0.85
C TYR A 204 7.75 -12.90 -1.33
N LYS A 205 8.47 -13.89 -0.80
CA LYS A 205 9.82 -14.28 -1.24
C LYS A 205 10.72 -13.05 -1.45
N ASP A 206 11.19 -12.83 -2.67
CA ASP A 206 12.07 -11.76 -3.12
C ASP A 206 11.32 -10.57 -3.74
N ILE A 207 9.99 -10.64 -3.92
CA ILE A 207 9.16 -9.52 -4.38
C ILE A 207 9.28 -8.33 -3.43
N LYS A 208 9.35 -8.61 -2.12
CA LYS A 208 9.51 -7.57 -1.09
C LYS A 208 10.76 -6.70 -1.34
N ASP A 209 11.80 -7.22 -1.97
CA ASP A 209 13.07 -6.50 -2.12
C ASP A 209 13.05 -5.44 -3.22
N VAL A 210 11.98 -5.37 -4.02
CA VAL A 210 11.79 -4.33 -5.05
C VAL A 210 11.32 -3.00 -4.45
N PHE A 211 10.75 -3.01 -3.24
CA PHE A 211 10.12 -1.81 -2.65
C PHE A 211 11.10 -0.92 -1.90
N ASP A 212 10.95 0.39 -2.11
CA ASP A 212 11.62 1.44 -1.34
C ASP A 212 10.97 1.62 0.04
N ILE A 213 9.65 1.39 0.13
CA ILE A 213 8.87 1.48 1.36
C ILE A 213 7.94 0.27 1.45
N LYS A 214 8.06 -0.49 2.55
CA LYS A 214 7.20 -1.64 2.83
C LYS A 214 6.19 -1.28 3.91
N VAL A 215 4.90 -1.47 3.62
CA VAL A 215 3.79 -1.13 4.50
C VAL A 215 2.99 -2.38 4.84
N TYR A 216 2.75 -2.60 6.13
CA TYR A 216 1.81 -3.60 6.61
C TYR A 216 0.60 -2.90 7.23
N VAL A 217 -0.60 -3.20 6.74
CA VAL A 217 -1.84 -2.68 7.31
C VAL A 217 -2.42 -3.70 8.28
N GLU A 218 -2.48 -3.33 9.56
CA GLU A 218 -3.05 -4.17 10.61
C GLU A 218 -4.39 -3.63 11.11
N THR A 219 -5.27 -4.54 11.49
CA THR A 219 -6.60 -4.24 12.03
C THR A 219 -7.00 -5.39 12.94
N ASP A 220 -7.74 -5.06 13.99
CA ASP A 220 -8.28 -6.04 14.93
C ASP A 220 -9.05 -7.17 14.21
N LEU A 221 -8.90 -8.39 14.73
CA LEU A 221 -9.45 -9.61 14.12
C LEU A 221 -10.98 -9.55 14.02
N GLU A 222 -11.67 -9.08 15.05
CA GLU A 222 -13.14 -9.04 15.07
C GLU A 222 -13.65 -8.03 14.06
N LEU A 223 -13.01 -6.85 13.97
CA LEU A 223 -13.35 -5.86 12.97
C LEU A 223 -13.07 -6.35 11.54
N ARG A 224 -11.97 -7.06 11.30
CA ARG A 224 -11.70 -7.68 9.98
C ARG A 224 -12.77 -8.70 9.63
N LYS A 225 -13.18 -9.54 10.59
CA LYS A 225 -14.23 -10.53 10.40
C LYS A 225 -15.56 -9.88 10.05
N GLU A 226 -15.96 -8.85 10.79
CA GLU A 226 -17.16 -8.08 10.53
C GLU A 226 -17.15 -7.48 9.11
N ARG A 227 -16.06 -6.77 8.76
CA ARG A 227 -15.87 -6.19 7.42
C ARG A 227 -15.93 -7.25 6.33
N PHE A 228 -15.29 -8.39 6.54
CA PHE A 228 -15.28 -9.49 5.58
C PHE A 228 -16.68 -10.07 5.34
N LEU A 229 -17.37 -10.44 6.42
CA LEU A 229 -18.72 -11.02 6.35
C LEU A 229 -19.72 -10.04 5.75
N THR A 230 -19.60 -8.75 6.10
CA THR A 230 -20.43 -7.69 5.52
C THR A 230 -20.25 -7.64 4.01
N ARG A 231 -19.02 -7.56 3.50
CA ARG A 231 -18.76 -7.53 2.05
C ARG A 231 -19.17 -8.81 1.33
N ALA A 232 -18.95 -9.98 1.95
CA ALA A 232 -19.39 -11.25 1.41
C ALA A 232 -20.90 -11.25 1.15
N TYR A 233 -21.68 -10.71 2.09
CA TYR A 233 -23.11 -10.55 1.95
C TYR A 233 -23.51 -9.44 0.97
N THR A 234 -23.00 -8.22 1.15
CA THR A 234 -23.49 -7.02 0.44
C THR A 234 -22.95 -6.86 -0.97
N GLU A 235 -21.70 -7.27 -1.22
CA GLU A 235 -21.01 -7.04 -2.49
C GLU A 235 -20.93 -8.30 -3.37
N ARG A 236 -20.94 -9.48 -2.74
CA ARG A 236 -20.70 -10.77 -3.42
C ARG A 236 -21.91 -11.70 -3.42
N ASN A 237 -23.02 -11.33 -2.77
CA ASN A 237 -24.22 -12.15 -2.62
C ASN A 237 -23.91 -13.58 -2.14
N GLN A 238 -22.88 -13.73 -1.29
CA GLN A 238 -22.45 -15.03 -0.77
C GLN A 238 -23.34 -15.42 0.42
N ASP A 239 -23.70 -16.70 0.50
CA ASP A 239 -24.43 -17.21 1.66
C ASP A 239 -23.57 -17.19 2.94
N LEU A 240 -24.22 -17.06 4.09
CA LEU A 240 -23.53 -16.90 5.38
C LEU A 240 -22.64 -18.09 5.74
N GLU A 241 -23.02 -19.31 5.35
CA GLU A 241 -22.26 -20.52 5.69
C GLU A 241 -20.96 -20.57 4.88
N ASN A 242 -21.04 -20.34 3.57
CA ASN A 242 -19.87 -20.28 2.70
C ASN A 242 -18.98 -19.07 3.04
N ALA A 243 -19.57 -17.92 3.41
CA ALA A 243 -18.81 -16.77 3.88
C ALA A 243 -17.99 -17.08 5.14
N LYS A 244 -18.53 -17.87 6.08
CA LYS A 244 -17.79 -18.32 7.28
C LYS A 244 -16.65 -19.29 6.91
N LYS A 245 -16.92 -20.28 6.05
CA LYS A 245 -15.88 -21.22 5.56
C LYS A 245 -14.74 -20.47 4.86
N HIS A 246 -15.08 -19.49 4.03
CA HIS A 246 -14.13 -18.65 3.33
C HIS A 246 -13.32 -17.79 4.31
N TRP A 247 -13.96 -17.22 5.33
CA TRP A 247 -13.25 -16.50 6.39
C TRP A 247 -12.24 -17.38 7.12
N ASP A 248 -12.61 -18.60 7.51
CA ASP A 248 -11.72 -19.52 8.22
C ASP A 248 -10.50 -19.90 7.38
N TYR A 249 -10.71 -20.15 6.08
CA TYR A 249 -9.61 -20.37 5.12
C TYR A 249 -8.67 -19.14 5.05
N ILE A 250 -9.24 -17.94 4.85
CA ILE A 250 -8.46 -16.70 4.75
C ILE A 250 -7.70 -16.39 6.04
N LEU A 251 -8.28 -16.70 7.21
CA LEU A 251 -7.62 -16.52 8.49
C LEU A 251 -6.37 -17.40 8.59
N GLY A 252 -6.49 -18.68 8.19
CA GLY A 252 -5.37 -19.61 8.15
C GLY A 252 -4.30 -19.25 7.12
N ALA A 253 -4.71 -18.78 5.93
CA ALA A 253 -3.79 -18.25 4.92
C ALA A 253 -3.07 -16.98 5.39
N GLY A 254 -3.81 -16.08 6.04
CA GLY A 254 -3.28 -14.84 6.63
C GLY A 254 -2.19 -15.11 7.67
N GLU A 255 -2.42 -16.07 8.57
CA GLU A 255 -1.42 -16.49 9.56
C GLU A 255 -0.15 -17.03 8.90
N ARG A 256 -0.30 -17.91 7.89
CA ARG A 256 0.83 -18.59 7.25
C ARG A 256 1.64 -17.69 6.33
N TYR A 257 0.97 -16.89 5.51
CA TYR A 257 1.61 -16.21 4.38
C TYR A 257 1.71 -14.69 4.55
N VAL A 258 0.83 -14.07 5.35
CA VAL A 258 0.75 -12.60 5.42
C VAL A 258 1.39 -12.05 6.70
N LYS A 259 1.01 -12.57 7.87
CA LYS A 259 1.53 -12.09 9.16
C LYS A 259 3.06 -12.05 9.26
N PRO A 260 3.84 -13.01 8.72
CA PRO A 260 5.30 -12.93 8.75
C PRO A 260 5.86 -11.65 8.13
N ALA A 261 5.18 -11.07 7.13
CA ALA A 261 5.59 -9.83 6.49
C ALA A 261 5.56 -8.60 7.43
N ARG A 262 4.85 -8.69 8.56
CA ARG A 262 4.80 -7.61 9.57
C ARG A 262 6.19 -7.26 10.11
N ALA A 263 7.07 -8.26 10.30
CA ALA A 263 8.44 -8.02 10.78
C ALA A 263 9.32 -7.33 9.71
N GLU A 264 8.98 -7.52 8.43
CA GLU A 264 9.71 -6.99 7.28
C GLU A 264 9.28 -5.56 6.93
N ALA A 265 8.07 -5.17 7.27
CA ALA A 265 7.53 -3.85 6.96
C ALA A 265 8.32 -2.72 7.63
N ASP A 266 8.47 -1.61 6.90
CA ASP A 266 9.05 -0.37 7.41
C ASP A 266 8.02 0.48 8.15
N ILE A 267 6.74 0.35 7.77
CA ILE A 267 5.62 1.03 8.39
C ILE A 267 4.53 0.01 8.71
N ILE A 268 4.02 0.08 9.93
CA ILE A 268 2.78 -0.58 10.33
C ILE A 268 1.68 0.49 10.41
N LEU A 269 0.69 0.40 9.53
CA LEU A 269 -0.45 1.30 9.50
C LEU A 269 -1.66 0.69 10.20
N ASN A 270 -2.38 1.53 10.93
CA ASN A 270 -3.67 1.21 11.51
C ASN A 270 -4.76 1.27 10.43
N GLY A 271 -5.25 0.11 10.02
CA GLY A 271 -6.33 -0.04 9.03
C GLY A 271 -7.72 0.37 9.49
N ASP A 272 -7.83 0.86 10.73
CA ASP A 272 -9.04 1.46 11.29
C ASP A 272 -8.83 2.94 11.68
N ALA A 273 -7.72 3.54 11.27
CA ALA A 273 -7.49 4.96 11.48
C ALA A 273 -8.49 5.83 10.71
N ASP A 274 -8.69 7.06 11.19
CA ASP A 274 -9.52 8.04 10.51
C ASP A 274 -8.88 8.44 9.17
N LEU A 275 -9.58 8.14 8.07
CA LEU A 275 -9.11 8.44 6.73
C LEU A 275 -8.99 9.95 6.49
N SER A 276 -9.84 10.79 7.11
CA SER A 276 -9.74 12.24 7.01
C SER A 276 -8.44 12.74 7.62
N TYR A 277 -8.10 12.23 8.80
CA TYR A 277 -6.83 12.55 9.45
C TYR A 277 -5.62 12.05 8.64
N PHE A 278 -5.71 10.86 8.04
CA PHE A 278 -4.69 10.35 7.15
C PHE A 278 -4.51 11.22 5.89
N CYS A 279 -5.61 11.72 5.30
CA CYS A 279 -5.55 12.68 4.19
C CYS A 279 -4.81 13.96 4.60
N GLN A 280 -5.06 14.50 5.79
CA GLN A 280 -4.35 15.69 6.29
C GLN A 280 -2.84 15.45 6.44
N ILE A 281 -2.43 14.23 6.81
CA ILE A 281 -1.01 13.84 6.84
C ILE A 281 -0.41 13.90 5.43
N LEU A 282 -1.10 13.35 4.43
CA LEU A 282 -0.65 13.39 3.03
C LEU A 282 -0.60 14.82 2.49
N GLU A 283 -1.60 15.66 2.79
CA GLU A 283 -1.65 17.08 2.45
C GLU A 283 -0.50 17.87 3.09
N TYR A 284 -0.20 17.58 4.37
CA TYR A 284 0.94 18.19 5.04
C TYR A 284 2.26 17.79 4.37
N ILE A 285 2.44 16.50 4.07
CA ILE A 285 3.63 15.99 3.35
C ILE A 285 3.76 16.65 1.97
N TYR A 286 2.66 16.80 1.24
CA TYR A 286 2.64 17.53 -0.02
C TYR A 286 3.02 19.00 0.16
N THR A 287 2.48 19.66 1.19
CA THR A 287 2.76 21.08 1.48
C THR A 287 4.23 21.30 1.77
N ILE A 288 4.84 20.55 2.69
CA ILE A 288 6.27 20.69 3.02
C ILE A 288 7.19 20.37 1.83
N THR A 289 6.76 19.53 0.88
CA THR A 289 7.56 19.16 -0.29
C THR A 289 7.41 20.12 -1.48
N ASN A 290 6.48 21.08 -1.41
CA ASN A 290 6.19 21.99 -2.52
C ASN A 290 6.18 23.48 -2.12
N ASN A 291 6.22 23.80 -0.83
CA ASN A 291 6.17 25.17 -0.31
C ASN A 291 7.57 25.74 -0.03
N PHE A 292 8.41 25.79 -1.06
CA PHE A 292 9.74 26.43 -1.01
C PHE A 292 9.67 27.90 -1.43
N SER A 293 10.65 28.72 -1.01
CA SER A 293 10.83 30.05 -1.61
C SER A 293 11.36 29.90 -3.04
N ALA A 294 10.94 30.82 -3.90
CA ALA A 294 11.34 30.91 -5.31
C ALA A 294 12.82 31.30 -5.44
#